data_AF-A0A7U9RA03-F1
#
_entry.id   AF-A0A7U9RA03-F1
#
_cell.length_a   1.000
_cell.length_b   1.000
_cell.length_c   1.000
_cell.angle_alpha   90.00
_cell.angle_beta   90.00
_cell.angle_gamma   90.00
#
_symmetry.space_group_name_H-M   'P 1'
#
loop_
_entity.id
_entity.type
_entity.pdbx_description
1 polymer ?
#
loop_
_entity_poly.entity_id
_entity_poly.type
_entity_poly.pdbx_seq_one_letter_code
_entity_poly.pdbx_strand_id
1 'polypeptide(L)'
;MGAKAKLTDMPDKLDVMDKHYDQKYQDMHDRLDNLYDKISEYEDSIADITAKIEAVYGNQITGKQIYDILVHFEMMYYKMTDLEKKEFMKDFINSIELYPEKMDNGSIVKQINFKFGVCYEGQDGYSAAQRKNRVECCCLLKRKE
;
A
#
# COMPACT_ATOMS: atom_id res chain seq x y z
N MET A 1 12.33 22.48 -3.02
CA MET A 1 11.95 23.69 -2.25
C MET A 1 12.33 24.96 -3.04
N GLY A 2 11.67 25.27 -4.16
CA GLY A 2 12.30 26.14 -5.19
C GLY A 2 11.55 27.39 -5.69
N ALA A 3 10.24 27.52 -5.50
CA ALA A 3 9.47 28.67 -6.00
C ALA A 3 8.49 29.22 -4.95
N LYS A 4 7.75 28.33 -4.27
CA LYS A 4 6.87 28.67 -3.14
C LYS A 4 7.62 29.48 -2.06
N ALA A 5 8.74 28.96 -1.57
CA ALA A 5 9.55 29.63 -0.54
C ALA A 5 10.09 31.01 -0.98
N LYS A 6 10.36 31.22 -2.28
CA LYS A 6 10.80 32.52 -2.80
C LYS A 6 9.66 33.53 -2.88
N LEU A 7 8.43 33.10 -3.16
CA LEU A 7 7.25 33.96 -3.20
C LEU A 7 6.75 34.33 -1.80
N THR A 8 6.87 33.42 -0.83
CA THR A 8 6.52 33.71 0.58
C THR A 8 7.49 34.69 1.25
N ASP A 9 8.74 34.79 0.74
CA ASP A 9 9.83 35.65 1.26
C ASP A 9 9.97 36.98 0.49
N MET A 10 9.16 37.20 -0.56
CA MET A 10 9.12 38.46 -1.32
C MET A 10 8.37 39.61 -0.63
N PRO A 11 7.26 39.39 0.11
CA PRO A 11 6.55 40.44 0.84
C PRO A 11 7.46 41.18 1.82
N ASP A 12 8.37 40.47 2.50
CA ASP A 12 9.33 41.03 3.45
C ASP A 12 10.41 41.90 2.77
N LYS A 13 10.49 41.91 1.44
CA LYS A 13 11.43 42.70 0.63
C LYS A 13 10.77 43.84 -0.14
N LEU A 14 9.45 44.03 -0.02
CA LEU A 14 8.78 45.17 -0.64
C LEU A 14 9.02 46.45 0.18
N ASP A 15 9.55 47.48 -0.47
CA ASP A 15 9.65 48.82 0.09
C ASP A 15 8.30 49.53 0.01
N VAL A 16 7.70 49.83 1.16
CA VAL A 16 6.41 50.52 1.30
C VAL A 16 6.42 51.93 0.69
N MET A 17 7.60 52.52 0.48
CA MET A 17 7.76 53.83 -0.15
C MET A 17 7.81 53.77 -1.69
N ASP A 18 7.75 52.57 -2.29
CA ASP A 18 7.70 52.40 -3.75
C ASP A 18 6.33 52.84 -4.30
N LYS A 19 6.34 53.74 -5.29
CA LYS A 19 5.14 54.21 -6.01
C LYS A 19 4.32 53.09 -6.69
N HIS A 20 4.92 51.92 -6.91
CA HIS A 20 4.28 50.73 -7.49
C HIS A 20 4.06 49.61 -6.46
N TYR A 21 4.17 49.91 -5.15
CA TYR A 21 4.00 48.94 -4.06
C TYR A 21 2.69 48.18 -4.18
N ASP A 22 1.56 48.87 -4.28
CA ASP A 22 0.23 48.25 -4.34
C ASP A 22 0.10 47.31 -5.54
N GLN A 23 0.64 47.70 -6.70
CA GLN A 23 0.60 46.88 -7.91
C GLN A 23 1.44 45.61 -7.77
N LYS A 24 2.63 45.71 -7.16
CA LYS A 24 3.50 44.56 -6.90
C LYS A 24 2.88 43.63 -5.85
N TYR A 25 2.24 44.18 -4.83
CA TYR A 25 1.57 43.41 -3.78
C TYR A 25 0.40 42.61 -4.35
N GLN A 26 -0.43 43.23 -5.20
CA GLN A 26 -1.52 42.55 -5.88
C GLN A 26 -1.03 41.45 -6.83
N ASP A 27 0.00 41.72 -7.65
CA ASP A 27 0.58 40.68 -8.54
C ASP A 27 1.10 39.46 -7.75
N MET A 28 1.69 39.68 -6.57
CA MET A 28 2.12 38.56 -5.72
C MET A 28 0.95 37.78 -5.14
N HIS A 29 -0.13 38.45 -4.72
CA HIS A 29 -1.35 37.81 -4.25
C HIS A 29 -2.04 37.00 -5.35
N ASP A 30 -2.22 37.58 -6.53
CA ASP A 30 -2.82 36.90 -7.67
C ASP A 30 -2.02 35.64 -8.03
N ARG A 31 -0.68 35.71 -7.98
CA ARG A 31 0.17 34.54 -8.24
C ARG A 31 0.08 33.49 -7.15
N LEU A 32 -0.15 33.88 -5.90
CA LEU A 32 -0.33 32.96 -4.78
C LEU A 32 -1.67 32.24 -4.88
N ASP A 33 -2.75 32.98 -5.18
CA ASP A 33 -4.10 32.43 -5.38
C ASP A 33 -4.11 31.42 -6.52
N ASN A 34 -3.52 31.78 -7.66
CA ASN A 34 -3.34 30.85 -8.79
C ASN A 34 -2.55 29.57 -8.44
N LEU A 35 -1.64 29.64 -7.46
CA LEU A 35 -0.92 28.44 -6.99
C LEU A 35 -1.80 27.57 -6.10
N TYR A 36 -2.65 28.17 -5.26
CA TYR A 36 -3.60 27.41 -4.44
C TYR A 36 -4.70 26.77 -5.28
N ASP A 37 -5.21 27.45 -6.31
CA ASP A 37 -6.17 26.86 -7.25
C ASP A 37 -5.59 25.62 -7.93
N LYS A 38 -4.35 25.71 -8.43
CA LYS A 38 -3.65 24.55 -9.02
C LYS A 38 -3.41 23.42 -8.03
N ILE A 39 -3.12 23.73 -6.77
CA ILE A 39 -2.97 22.69 -5.74
C ILE A 39 -4.31 21.98 -5.53
N SER A 40 -5.43 22.70 -5.46
CA SER A 40 -6.77 22.12 -5.36
C SER A 40 -7.09 21.23 -6.56
N GLU A 41 -6.82 21.69 -7.78
CA GLU A 41 -7.00 20.89 -8.99
C GLU A 41 -6.17 19.60 -8.98
N TYR A 42 -4.92 19.66 -8.49
CA TYR A 42 -4.09 18.47 -8.35
C TYR A 42 -4.59 17.52 -7.26
N GLU A 43 -5.09 18.04 -6.13
CA GLU A 43 -5.69 17.23 -5.07
C GLU A 43 -6.94 16.50 -5.56
N ASP A 44 -7.82 17.19 -6.29
CA ASP A 44 -8.99 16.59 -6.93
C ASP A 44 -8.58 15.51 -7.94
N SER A 45 -7.57 15.78 -8.77
CA SER A 45 -7.05 14.79 -9.73
C SER A 45 -6.46 13.56 -9.03
N ILE A 46 -5.79 13.74 -7.88
CA ILE A 46 -5.25 12.62 -7.09
C ILE A 46 -6.38 11.80 -6.48
N ALA A 47 -7.42 12.46 -5.95
CA ALA A 47 -8.59 11.78 -5.40
C ALA A 47 -9.32 10.96 -6.48
N ASP A 48 -9.51 11.51 -7.67
CA ASP A 48 -10.10 10.82 -8.82
C ASP A 48 -9.28 9.60 -9.28
N ILE A 49 -7.96 9.76 -9.37
CA ILE A 49 -7.06 8.66 -9.72
C ILE A 49 -7.11 7.57 -8.63
N THR A 50 -7.13 7.97 -7.36
CA THR A 50 -7.23 7.04 -6.22
C THR A 50 -8.54 6.28 -6.27
N ALA A 51 -9.67 6.95 -6.52
CA ALA A 51 -10.98 6.31 -6.67
C ALA A 51 -11.02 5.35 -7.87
N LYS A 52 -10.35 5.69 -8.98
CA LYS A 52 -10.20 4.80 -10.15
C LYS A 52 -9.34 3.58 -9.83
N ILE A 53 -8.23 3.77 -9.12
CA ILE A 53 -7.39 2.67 -8.61
C ILE A 53 -8.26 1.77 -7.72
N GLU A 54 -8.97 2.32 -6.75
CA GLU A 54 -9.88 1.58 -5.89
C GLU A 54 -11.01 0.89 -6.65
N ALA A 55 -11.55 1.47 -7.72
CA ALA A 55 -12.55 0.81 -8.57
C ALA A 55 -11.95 -0.32 -9.41
N VAL A 56 -10.72 -0.16 -9.92
CA VAL A 56 -10.00 -1.17 -10.72
C VAL A 56 -9.53 -2.34 -9.87
N TYR A 57 -8.97 -2.08 -8.68
CA TYR A 57 -8.56 -3.10 -7.71
C TYR A 57 -9.74 -3.61 -6.85
N GLY A 58 -10.81 -2.82 -6.74
CA GLY A 58 -12.07 -3.16 -6.08
C GLY A 58 -13.00 -3.99 -6.97
N ASN A 59 -12.65 -4.18 -8.24
CA ASN A 59 -13.06 -5.37 -8.97
C ASN A 59 -12.35 -6.57 -8.32
N GLN A 60 -12.95 -7.01 -7.22
CA GLN A 60 -12.54 -8.15 -6.42
C GLN A 60 -12.17 -9.30 -7.35
N ILE A 61 -10.98 -9.89 -7.15
CA ILE A 61 -10.67 -11.18 -7.74
C ILE A 61 -11.82 -12.11 -7.33
N THR A 62 -12.66 -12.46 -8.30
CA THR A 62 -13.83 -13.31 -8.04
C THR A 62 -13.32 -14.67 -7.56
N GLY A 63 -14.11 -15.41 -6.77
CA GLY A 63 -13.69 -16.72 -6.27
C GLY A 63 -13.20 -17.67 -7.38
N LYS A 64 -13.76 -17.54 -8.60
CA LYS A 64 -13.30 -18.28 -9.78
C LYS A 64 -11.89 -17.88 -10.22
N GLN A 65 -11.59 -16.57 -10.27
CA GLN A 65 -10.25 -16.09 -10.60
C GLN A 65 -9.23 -16.50 -9.52
N ILE A 66 -9.62 -16.48 -8.23
CA ILE A 66 -8.77 -16.98 -7.14
C ILE A 66 -8.44 -18.45 -7.37
N TYR A 67 -9.45 -19.27 -7.69
CA TYR A 67 -9.25 -20.68 -8.00
C TYR A 67 -8.29 -20.89 -9.18
N ASP A 68 -8.51 -20.20 -10.30
CA ASP A 68 -7.66 -20.32 -11.49
C ASP A 68 -6.21 -19.91 -11.19
N ILE A 69 -6.01 -18.88 -10.36
CA ILE A 69 -4.69 -18.46 -9.89
C ILE A 69 -4.06 -19.52 -8.99
N LEU A 70 -4.80 -20.06 -8.02
CA LEU A 70 -4.30 -21.09 -7.10
C LEU A 70 -3.88 -22.38 -7.85
N VAL A 71 -4.63 -22.77 -8.89
CA VAL A 71 -4.29 -23.92 -9.73
C VAL A 71 -2.94 -23.73 -10.45
N HIS A 72 -2.65 -22.51 -10.91
CA HIS A 72 -1.42 -22.20 -11.65
C HIS A 72 -0.34 -21.55 -10.79
N PHE A 73 -0.56 -21.45 -9.46
CA PHE A 73 0.25 -20.65 -8.57
C PHE A 73 1.71 -21.05 -8.61
N GLU A 74 2.00 -22.35 -8.51
CA GLU A 74 3.36 -22.88 -8.50
C GLU A 74 4.14 -22.46 -9.76
N MET A 75 3.55 -22.68 -10.94
CA MET A 75 4.19 -22.33 -12.21
C MET A 75 4.39 -20.83 -12.40
N MET A 76 3.44 -20.00 -11.95
CA MET A 76 3.54 -18.54 -12.04
C MET A 76 4.56 -18.01 -11.05
N TYR A 77 4.50 -18.46 -9.80
CA TYR A 77 5.34 -17.99 -8.71
C TYR A 77 6.82 -18.28 -8.96
N TYR A 78 7.17 -19.45 -9.53
CA TYR A 78 8.56 -19.78 -9.87
C TYR A 78 9.16 -18.91 -10.98
N LYS A 79 8.33 -18.38 -11.89
CA LYS A 79 8.79 -17.55 -13.01
C LYS A 79 8.94 -16.07 -12.65
N MET A 80 8.37 -15.66 -11.52
CA MET A 80 8.41 -14.27 -11.04
C MET A 80 9.71 -13.96 -10.30
N THR A 81 10.18 -12.73 -10.47
CA THR A 81 11.21 -12.12 -9.64
C THR A 81 10.71 -11.88 -8.20
N ASP A 82 11.61 -11.63 -7.26
CA ASP A 82 11.24 -11.41 -5.86
C ASP A 82 10.36 -10.15 -5.68
N LEU A 83 10.57 -9.13 -6.51
CA LEU A 83 9.72 -7.93 -6.51
C LEU A 83 8.30 -8.27 -7.00
N GLU A 84 8.18 -9.02 -8.09
CA GLU A 84 6.88 -9.43 -8.65
C GLU A 84 6.12 -10.34 -7.69
N LYS A 85 6.80 -11.29 -7.03
CA LYS A 85 6.19 -12.12 -5.98
C LYS A 85 5.62 -11.27 -4.85
N LYS A 86 6.34 -10.23 -4.44
CA LYS A 86 5.90 -9.34 -3.36
C LYS A 86 4.64 -8.57 -3.77
N GLU A 87 4.60 -8.00 -4.96
CA GLU A 87 3.41 -7.29 -5.44
C GLU A 87 2.24 -8.24 -5.64
N PHE A 88 2.46 -9.38 -6.28
CA PHE A 88 1.44 -10.42 -6.49
C PHE A 88 0.81 -10.90 -5.17
N MET A 89 1.61 -11.12 -4.12
CA MET A 89 1.08 -11.54 -2.82
C MET A 89 0.24 -10.48 -2.12
N LYS A 90 0.48 -9.18 -2.36
CA LYS A 90 -0.35 -8.11 -1.77
C LYS A 90 -1.79 -8.18 -2.23
N ASP A 91 -2.04 -8.65 -3.45
CA ASP A 91 -3.39 -8.73 -4.01
C ASP A 91 -4.29 -9.70 -3.23
N PHE A 92 -3.70 -10.70 -2.59
CA PHE A 92 -4.38 -11.70 -1.76
C PHE A 92 -4.59 -11.27 -0.29
N ILE A 93 -3.82 -10.28 0.18
CA ILE A 93 -3.76 -9.88 1.59
C ILE A 93 -4.69 -8.71 1.84
N ASN A 94 -5.60 -8.85 2.81
CA ASN A 94 -6.42 -7.78 3.33
C ASN A 94 -5.65 -6.94 4.36
N SER A 95 -5.03 -7.58 5.34
CA SER A 95 -4.19 -6.90 6.34
C SER A 95 -3.18 -7.84 6.98
N ILE A 96 -2.13 -7.26 7.56
CA ILE A 96 -1.10 -7.98 8.33
C ILE A 96 -1.05 -7.39 9.73
N GLU A 97 -1.30 -8.22 10.74
CA GLU A 97 -1.07 -7.86 12.14
C GLU A 97 0.36 -8.22 12.53
N LEU A 98 1.03 -7.29 13.19
CA LEU A 98 2.38 -7.46 13.70
C LEU A 98 2.37 -7.57 15.22
N TYR A 99 3.34 -8.28 15.77
CA TYR A 99 3.67 -8.16 17.19
C TYR A 99 4.32 -6.79 17.46
N PRO A 100 4.17 -6.24 18.68
CA PRO A 100 4.81 -4.98 19.05
C PRO A 100 6.34 -5.02 18.91
N GLU A 101 6.94 -6.19 19.16
CA GLU A 101 8.36 -6.47 19.03
C GLU A 101 8.59 -7.79 18.30
N LYS A 102 9.78 -7.99 17.74
CA LYS A 102 10.17 -9.28 17.16
C LYS A 102 10.19 -10.34 18.26
N MET A 103 9.54 -11.46 18.00
CA MET A 103 9.58 -12.61 18.89
C MET A 103 10.98 -13.25 18.92
N ASP A 104 11.27 -14.05 19.93
CA ASP A 104 12.55 -14.76 20.12
C ASP A 104 12.96 -15.62 18.91
N ASN A 105 11.98 -16.06 18.10
CA ASN A 105 12.21 -16.85 16.88
C ASN A 105 12.47 -15.99 15.62
N GLY A 106 12.58 -14.66 15.77
CA GLY A 106 12.78 -13.70 14.69
C GLY A 106 11.51 -13.29 13.93
N SER A 107 10.35 -13.90 14.23
CA SER A 107 9.08 -13.53 13.61
C SER A 107 8.53 -12.22 14.18
N ILE A 108 8.01 -11.36 13.31
CA ILE A 108 7.28 -10.13 13.68
C ILE A 108 5.81 -10.21 13.29
N VAL A 109 5.43 -11.17 12.44
CA VAL A 109 4.06 -11.30 11.93
C VAL A 109 3.25 -12.12 12.91
N LYS A 110 2.16 -11.53 13.39
CA LYS A 110 1.18 -12.18 14.28
C LYS A 110 0.12 -12.92 13.47
N GLN A 111 -0.45 -12.25 12.47
CA GLN A 111 -1.56 -12.80 11.68
C GLN A 111 -1.60 -12.14 10.30
N ILE A 112 -1.92 -12.92 9.28
CA ILE A 112 -2.22 -12.43 7.94
C ILE A 112 -3.70 -12.67 7.68
N ASN A 113 -4.43 -11.60 7.37
CA ASN A 113 -5.83 -11.65 6.97
C ASN A 113 -5.89 -11.60 5.44
N PHE A 114 -6.56 -12.58 4.83
CA PHE A 114 -6.72 -12.71 3.39
C PHE A 114 -8.03 -12.08 2.92
N LYS A 115 -8.08 -11.70 1.64
CA LYS A 115 -9.30 -11.19 0.99
C LYS A 115 -10.32 -12.30 0.66
N PHE A 116 -9.97 -13.56 0.92
CA PHE A 116 -10.78 -14.75 0.63
C PHE A 116 -10.65 -15.78 1.74
N GLY A 117 -11.62 -16.69 1.79
CA GLY A 117 -11.61 -17.79 2.75
C GLY A 117 -10.45 -18.76 2.45
N VAL A 118 -9.66 -19.03 3.47
CA VAL A 118 -8.55 -20.00 3.46
C VAL A 118 -8.84 -21.09 4.49
N CYS A 119 -8.60 -22.34 4.10
CA CYS A 119 -8.53 -23.45 5.06
C CYS A 119 -7.06 -23.62 5.46
N TYR A 120 -6.75 -23.34 6.72
CA TYR A 120 -5.39 -23.52 7.24
C TYR A 120 -5.44 -24.45 8.45
N GLU A 121 -4.70 -25.55 8.40
CA GLU A 121 -4.64 -26.57 9.47
C GLU A 121 -6.03 -27.13 9.88
N GLY A 122 -6.96 -27.25 8.92
CA GLY A 122 -8.31 -27.77 9.15
C GLY A 122 -9.27 -26.77 9.80
N GLN A 123 -8.87 -25.50 9.92
CA GLN A 123 -9.76 -24.40 10.30
C GLN A 123 -10.07 -23.55 9.08
N ASP A 124 -11.37 -23.43 8.77
CA ASP A 124 -11.88 -22.51 7.76
C ASP A 124 -11.98 -21.10 8.35
N GLY A 125 -11.40 -20.12 7.67
CA GLY A 125 -11.41 -18.73 8.11
C GLY A 125 -10.84 -17.79 7.06
N TYR A 126 -10.59 -16.55 7.44
CA TYR A 126 -9.99 -15.53 6.58
C TYR A 126 -8.57 -15.16 7.02
N SER A 127 -8.00 -15.92 7.95
CA SER A 127 -6.75 -15.57 8.60
C SER A 127 -5.86 -16.78 8.79
N ALA A 128 -4.57 -16.61 8.56
CA ALA A 128 -3.55 -17.57 8.99
C ALA A 128 -2.66 -16.91 10.04
N ALA A 129 -2.50 -17.57 11.19
CA ALA A 129 -1.63 -17.15 12.27
C ALA A 129 -0.56 -18.21 12.50
N GLN A 130 0.68 -17.77 12.72
CA GLN A 130 1.80 -18.67 12.96
C GLN A 130 1.73 -19.19 14.41
N ARG A 131 1.32 -20.45 14.63
CA ARG A 131 1.44 -21.08 15.96
C ARG A 131 2.87 -21.57 16.20
N LYS A 132 3.36 -21.35 17.43
CA LYS A 132 4.68 -21.77 17.92
C LYS A 132 4.74 -23.31 17.98
N ASN A 133 5.64 -23.91 17.20
CA ASN A 133 6.11 -25.31 17.22
C ASN A 133 5.07 -26.43 16.98
N ARG A 134 5.25 -27.17 15.86
CA ARG A 134 5.15 -28.63 15.86
C ARG A 134 6.30 -29.24 15.08
N VAL A 135 6.99 -30.18 15.72
CA VAL A 135 7.95 -31.10 15.11
C VAL A 135 7.12 -32.20 14.46
N GLU A 136 7.24 -32.40 13.16
CA GLU A 136 6.61 -33.53 12.49
C GLU A 136 7.31 -34.83 12.93
N CYS A 137 6.55 -35.77 13.48
CA CYS A 137 7.06 -37.12 13.76
C CYS A 137 6.73 -38.00 12.55
N CYS A 138 7.73 -38.25 11.70
CA CYS A 138 7.64 -39.29 10.67
C CYS A 138 7.77 -40.67 11.34
N CYS A 139 6.65 -41.35 11.60
CA CYS A 139 6.67 -42.75 12.00
C CYS A 139 7.06 -43.62 10.79
N LEU A 140 8.26 -44.23 10.84
CA LEU A 140 8.70 -45.19 9.83
C LEU A 140 7.88 -46.49 9.95
N LEU A 141 6.92 -46.71 9.04
CA LEU A 141 6.23 -47.99 8.93
C LEU A 141 7.19 -49.03 8.32
N LYS A 142 7.69 -49.98 9.13
CA LYS A 142 8.34 -51.20 8.62
C LYS A 142 7.32 -52.32 8.48
N ARG A 143 7.31 -52.98 7.31
CA ARG A 143 6.55 -54.21 7.09
C ARG A 143 7.16 -55.30 7.97
N LYS A 144 6.32 -55.99 8.75
CA LYS A 144 6.72 -57.15 9.55
C LYS A 144 6.87 -58.33 8.58
N GLU A 145 8.06 -58.91 8.50
CA GLU A 145 8.29 -60.23 7.90
C GLU A 145 8.21 -61.30 8.98
#